data_AF-A0A261DAI9-F1
#
_entry.id   AF-A0A261DAI9-F1
#
_cell.length_a   1.000
_cell.length_b   1.000
_cell.length_c   1.000
_cell.angle_alpha   90.00
_cell.angle_beta   90.00
_cell.angle_gamma   90.00
#
_symmetry.space_group_name_H-M   'P 1'
#
loop_
_entity.id
_entity.type
_entity.pdbx_description
1 polymer ?
#
loop_
_entity_poly.entity_id
_entity_poly.type
_entity_poly.pdbx_seq_one_letter_code
_entity_poly.pdbx_strand_id
1 'polypeptide(L)' 'MSKNVLTEEQREKLKERHKTERDGRIRDRIKAVLMYDDGYSNVEIAKVLLLSHEAIRKHIVDYQKSQ' A
#
# COMPACT_ATOMS: atom_id res chain seq x y z
N MET A 1 -11.31 14.73 2.82
CA MET A 1 -10.80 14.85 1.44
C MET A 1 -10.02 13.59 1.15
N SER A 2 -10.55 12.71 0.30
CA SER A 2 -9.87 11.50 -0.13
C SER A 2 -8.64 11.89 -0.95
N LYS A 3 -7.45 11.63 -0.42
CA LYS A 3 -6.22 11.71 -1.22
C LYS A 3 -6.20 10.48 -2.11
N ASN A 4 -6.75 10.59 -3.32
CA ASN A 4 -6.59 9.54 -4.33
C ASN A 4 -5.14 9.60 -4.80
N VAL A 5 -4.32 8.71 -4.25
CA VAL A 5 -2.90 8.51 -4.59
C VAL A 5 -2.78 7.64 -5.84
N LEU A 6 -3.78 6.82 -6.13
CA LEU A 6 -3.79 5.90 -7.26
C LEU A 6 -4.82 6.32 -8.32
N THR A 7 -4.46 6.10 -9.58
CA THR A 7 -5.45 5.96 -10.65
C THR A 7 -6.12 4.59 -10.59
N GLU A 8 -7.29 4.43 -11.22
CA GLU A 8 -7.98 3.14 -11.27
C GLU A 8 -7.11 2.05 -11.91
N GLU A 9 -6.36 2.39 -12.97
CA GLU A 9 -5.43 1.47 -13.63
C GLU A 9 -4.30 1.02 -12.69
N GLN A 10 -3.72 1.95 -11.92
CA GLN A 10 -2.67 1.62 -10.96
C GLN A 10 -3.18 0.72 -9.84
N ARG A 11 -4.39 1.00 -9.35
CA ARG A 11 -5.08 0.20 -8.35
C ARG A 11 -5.34 -1.22 -8.84
N GLU A 12 -5.86 -1.39 -10.06
CA GLU A 12 -6.07 -2.72 -10.63
C GLU A 12 -4.76 -3.48 -10.86
N LYS A 13 -3.73 -2.83 -11.40
CA LYS A 13 -2.41 -3.44 -11.58
C LYS A 13 -1.79 -3.91 -10.27
N LEU A 14 -1.97 -3.15 -9.18
CA LEU A 14 -1.55 -3.55 -7.84
C LEU A 14 -2.30 -4.80 -7.36
N LYS A 15 -3.63 -4.84 -7.54
CA LYS A 15 -4.44 -6.01 -7.17
C LYS A 15 -4.03 -7.26 -7.97
N GLU A 16 -3.80 -7.12 -9.27
CA GLU A 16 -3.33 -8.22 -10.12
C GLU A 16 -1.96 -8.74 -9.67
N ARG A 17 -1.00 -7.83 -9.46
CA ARG A 17 0.32 -8.19 -8.95
C ARG A 17 0.23 -8.89 -7.60
N HIS A 18 -0.61 -8.42 -6.69
CA HIS A 18 -0.78 -9.07 -5.37
C HIS A 18 -1.26 -10.52 -5.48
N LYS A 19 -2.11 -10.84 -6.48
CA LYS A 19 -2.62 -12.21 -6.68
C LYS A 19 -1.52 -13.20 -7.09
N THR A 20 -0.54 -12.76 -7.86
CA THR A 20 0.51 -13.62 -8.43
C THR A 20 1.84 -13.55 -7.66
N GLU A 21 2.04 -12.50 -6.87
CA GLU A 21 3.25 -12.27 -6.09
C GLU A 21 3.44 -13.30 -4.97
N ARG A 22 4.65 -13.85 -4.87
CA ARG A 22 5.00 -14.85 -3.84
C ARG A 22 5.79 -14.22 -2.69
N ASP A 23 6.50 -13.13 -2.94
CA ASP A 23 7.20 -12.41 -1.89
C ASP A 23 6.19 -11.73 -0.95
N GLY A 24 6.12 -12.21 0.29
CA GLY A 24 5.27 -11.64 1.33
C GLY A 24 5.52 -10.16 1.57
N ARG A 25 6.78 -9.71 1.48
CA ARG A 25 7.14 -8.29 1.69
C ARG A 25 6.57 -7.41 0.59
N ILE A 26 6.57 -7.89 -0.65
CA ILE A 26 5.98 -7.15 -1.78
C ILE A 26 4.45 -7.12 -1.63
N ARG A 27 3.82 -8.24 -1.23
CA ARG A 27 2.38 -8.25 -0.97
C ARG A 27 1.97 -7.26 0.12
N ASP A 28 2.72 -7.17 1.21
CA ASP A 28 2.39 -6.23 2.30
C ASP A 28 2.63 -4.78 1.89
N ARG A 29 3.64 -4.49 1.07
CA ARG A 29 3.79 -3.18 0.43
C ARG A 29 2.58 -2.81 -0.42
N ILE A 30 2.11 -3.75 -1.25
CA ILE A 30 0.93 -3.53 -2.10
C ILE A 30 -0.32 -3.25 -1.24
N LYS A 31 -0.57 -4.06 -0.21
CA LYS A 31 -1.70 -3.85 0.71
C LYS A 31 -1.62 -2.49 1.40
N ALA A 32 -0.43 -2.09 1.87
CA ALA A 32 -0.25 -0.80 2.54
C ALA A 32 -0.61 0.37 1.62
N VAL A 33 -0.21 0.31 0.35
CA VAL A 33 -0.54 1.35 -0.65
C VAL A 33 -2.04 1.38 -0.95
N LEU A 34 -2.67 0.22 -1.16
CA LEU A 34 -4.11 0.14 -1.42
C LEU A 34 -4.94 0.65 -0.24
N MET A 35 -4.60 0.24 0.99
CA MET A 35 -5.29 0.71 2.19
C MET A 35 -5.08 2.22 2.42
N TYR A 36 -3.89 2.74 2.13
CA TYR A 36 -3.65 4.18 2.23
C TYR A 36 -4.50 4.97 1.23
N ASP A 37 -4.64 4.47 0.00
CA ASP A 37 -5.53 5.05 -1.02
C ASP A 37 -7.01 4.95 -0.63
N ASP A 38 -7.40 3.89 0.09
CA ASP A 38 -8.74 3.73 0.69
C ASP A 38 -8.99 4.66 1.90
N GLY A 39 -7.99 5.45 2.31
CA GLY A 39 -8.10 6.46 3.36
C GLY A 39 -7.75 5.98 4.78
N TYR A 40 -7.23 4.76 4.93
CA TYR A 40 -6.74 4.28 6.22
C TYR A 40 -5.50 5.07 6.65
N SER A 41 -5.41 5.39 7.93
CA SER A 41 -4.22 6.00 8.51
C SER A 41 -3.06 5.00 8.60
N ASN A 42 -1.83 5.51 8.59
CA ASN A 42 -0.63 4.67 8.74
C ASN A 42 -0.66 3.80 10.00
N VAL A 43 -1.31 4.28 11.08
CA VAL A 43 -1.44 3.54 12.35
C VAL A 43 -2.41 2.37 12.19
N GLU A 44 -3.54 2.56 11.51
CA GLU A 44 -4.50 1.49 11.22
C GLU A 44 -3.87 0.43 10.31
N ILE A 45 -3.17 0.86 9.26
CA ILE A 45 -2.48 -0.06 8.34
C ILE A 45 -1.40 -0.85 9.09
N ALA A 46 -0.59 -0.18 9.92
CA ALA A 46 0.43 -0.84 10.74
C ALA A 46 -0.17 -1.90 11.65
N LYS A 47 -1.31 -1.60 12.29
CA LYS A 47 -2.06 -2.54 13.13
C LYS A 47 -2.58 -3.74 12.33
N VAL A 48 -3.15 -3.52 11.13
CA VAL A 48 -3.71 -4.59 10.30
C VAL A 48 -2.63 -5.50 9.72
N LEU A 49 -1.52 -4.93 9.26
CA LEU A 49 -0.42 -5.67 8.64
C LEU A 49 0.60 -6.21 9.66
N LEU A 50 0.44 -5.88 10.94
CA LEU A 50 1.39 -6.23 12.01
C LEU A 50 2.82 -5.75 11.73
N LEU A 51 2.94 -4.53 11.20
CA LEU A 51 4.21 -3.87 10.87
C LEU A 51 4.37 -2.59 11.70
N SER A 52 5.60 -2.06 11.76
CA SER A 52 5.83 -0.78 12.43
C SER A 52 5.25 0.39 11.61
N HIS A 53 4.89 1.47 12.31
CA HIS A 53 4.41 2.69 11.68
C HIS A 53 5.44 3.28 10.69
N GLU A 54 6.73 3.19 11.00
CA GLU A 54 7.82 3.63 10.11
C GLU A 54 7.88 2.78 8.83
N ALA A 55 7.68 1.47 8.95
CA ALA A 55 7.68 0.57 7.79
C ALA A 55 6.54 0.92 6.82
N ILE A 56 5.33 1.15 7.34
CA ILE A 56 4.18 1.58 6.53
C ILE A 56 4.45 2.93 5.86
N ARG A 57 4.93 3.92 6.64
CA ARG A 57 5.29 5.23 6.10
C ARG A 57 6.30 5.09 4.97
N LYS A 58 7.33 4.27 5.14
CA LYS A 58 8.34 4.01 4.11
C LYS A 58 7.72 3.39 2.86
N HIS A 59 6.85 2.38 3.00
CA HIS A 59 6.19 1.74 1.85
C HIS A 59 5.38 2.73 1.00
N ILE A 60 4.62 3.61 1.64
CA ILE A 60 3.83 4.63 0.95
C ILE A 60 4.73 5.66 0.25
N VAL A 61 5.75 6.17 0.95
CA VAL A 61 6.69 7.15 0.39
C VAL A 61 7.49 6.56 -0.77
N ASP A 62 7.99 5.34 -0.62
CA ASP A 62 8.75 4.65 -1.68
C ASP A 62 7.87 4.45 -2.92
N TYR A 63 6.60 4.05 -2.74
CA TYR A 63 5.66 3.92 -3.84
C TYR A 63 5.40 5.26 -4.54
N GLN A 64 5.10 6.32 -3.80
CA GLN A 64 4.85 7.66 -4.34
C GLN A 64 6.05 8.24 -5.11
N LYS A 65 7.28 7.89 -4.72
CA LYS A 65 8.50 8.30 -5.43
C LYS A 65 8.79 7.47 -6.68
N SER A 66 8.24 6.26 -6.75
CA SER A 66 8.41 5.35 -7.89
C SER A 66 7.36 5.53 -8.99
N GLN A 67 6.47 6.51 -8.83
CA GLN A 67 5.48 6.95 -9.80
C GLN A 67 6.11 7.84 -10.87
#